data_AF-A0A961X0Q0-F1
#
_entry.id   AF-A0A961X0Q0-F1
#
_cell.length_a   1.000
_cell.length_b   1.000
_cell.length_c   1.000
_cell.angle_alpha   90.00
_cell.angle_beta   90.00
_cell.angle_gamma   90.00
#
_symmetry.space_group_name_H-M   'P 1'
#
loop_
_entity.id
_entity.type
_entity.pdbx_description
1 polymer ?
#
loop_
_entity_poly.entity_id
_entity_poly.type
_entity_poly.pdbx_seq_one_letter_code
_entity_poly.pdbx_strand_id
1 'polypeptide(L)'
;MAEPHVISALVKKRGELAGELAEIDKRRREITGRIAHVDSVLTMFGYEDDPKAITARRKQTGRLFKRGQLRRMIYDLRRERPDLALNKQIAAEVIKRLGWDTDDATLLANVSEKVKDIRKVIG
;
A
#
# COMPACT_ATOMS: atom_id res chain seq x y z
N MET A 1 19.74 21.22 -34.68
CA MET A 1 20.00 19.77 -34.63
C MET A 1 19.79 19.34 -33.18
N ALA A 2 18.87 18.42 -32.88
CA ALA A 2 18.72 17.93 -31.51
C ALA A 2 20.05 17.29 -31.08
N GLU A 3 20.65 17.81 -30.01
CA GLU A 3 22.02 17.47 -29.63
C GLU A 3 22.14 15.95 -29.35
N PRO A 4 23.21 15.28 -29.81
CA PRO A 4 23.46 13.85 -29.56
C PRO A 4 23.31 13.43 -28.09
N HIS A 5 23.51 14.36 -27.16
CA HIS A 5 23.31 14.20 -25.73
C HIS A 5 21.85 13.89 -25.35
N VAL A 6 20.87 14.54 -25.99
CA VAL A 6 19.44 14.32 -25.74
C VAL A 6 19.04 12.92 -26.20
N ILE A 7 19.50 12.50 -27.38
CA ILE A 7 19.22 11.16 -27.92
C ILE A 7 19.82 10.08 -27.01
N SER A 8 21.08 10.26 -26.58
CA SER A 8 21.76 9.33 -25.65
C SER A 8 21.01 9.19 -24.32
N ALA A 9 20.57 10.32 -23.74
CA ALA A 9 19.78 10.31 -22.51
C ALA A 9 18.44 9.56 -22.66
N LEU A 10 17.74 9.76 -23.78
CA LEU A 10 16.48 9.06 -24.06
C LEU A 10 16.68 7.56 -24.28
N VAL A 11 17.74 7.15 -24.99
CA VAL A 11 18.09 5.74 -25.18
C VAL A 11 18.36 5.07 -23.83
N LYS A 12 19.14 5.73 -22.96
CA LYS A 12 19.38 5.26 -21.60
C LYS A 12 18.07 5.09 -20.83
N LYS A 13 17.20 6.10 -20.85
CA LYS A 13 15.93 6.04 -20.11
C LYS A 13 15.01 4.93 -20.62
N ARG A 14 14.96 4.71 -21.94
CA ARG A 14 14.22 3.58 -22.53
C ARG A 14 14.77 2.23 -22.04
N GLY A 15 16.09 2.10 -21.91
CA GLY A 15 16.73 0.90 -21.36
C GLY A 15 16.33 0.63 -19.91
N GLU A 16 16.34 1.67 -19.07
CA GLU A 16 15.89 1.59 -17.67
C GLU A 16 14.43 1.12 -17.59
N LEU A 17 13.53 1.77 -18.34
CA LEU A 17 12.10 1.41 -18.36
C LEU A 17 11.85 -0.01 -18.89
N ALA A 18 12.63 -0.46 -19.87
CA ALA A 18 12.55 -1.84 -20.37
C ALA A 18 12.99 -2.86 -19.31
N GLY A 19 13.99 -2.54 -18.49
CA GLY A 19 14.41 -3.35 -17.35
C GLY A 19 13.33 -3.43 -16.27
N GLU A 20 12.75 -2.28 -15.90
CA GLU A 20 11.62 -2.22 -14.96
C GLU A 20 10.43 -3.07 -15.44
N LEU A 21 10.08 -2.97 -16.72
CA LEU A 21 9.02 -3.77 -17.32
C LEU A 21 9.31 -5.27 -17.24
N ALA A 22 10.55 -5.68 -17.53
CA ALA A 22 10.95 -7.09 -17.49
C ALA A 22 10.82 -7.69 -16.06
N GLU A 23 11.19 -6.94 -15.03
CA GLU A 23 11.02 -7.36 -13.64
C GLU A 23 9.54 -7.44 -13.22
N ILE A 24 8.72 -6.47 -13.63
CA ILE A 24 7.27 -6.52 -13.42
C ILE A 24 6.66 -7.76 -14.09
N ASP A 25 7.04 -8.05 -15.33
CA ASP A 25 6.54 -9.22 -16.07
C ASP A 25 7.00 -10.55 -15.46
N LYS A 26 8.22 -10.60 -14.92
CA LYS A 26 8.70 -11.74 -14.14
C LYS A 26 7.83 -11.94 -12.90
N ARG A 27 7.57 -10.88 -12.14
CA ARG A 27 6.71 -10.95 -10.95
C ARG A 27 5.27 -11.34 -11.28
N ARG A 28 4.74 -10.81 -12.38
CA ARG A 28 3.43 -11.17 -12.92
C ARG A 28 3.35 -12.66 -13.20
N ARG A 29 4.33 -13.23 -13.93
CA ARG A 29 4.38 -14.66 -14.23
C ARG A 29 4.42 -15.53 -12.97
N GLU A 30 5.22 -15.14 -11.98
CA GLU A 30 5.30 -15.85 -10.70
C GLU A 30 3.94 -15.89 -9.99
N ILE A 31 3.26 -14.75 -9.88
CA ILE A 31 1.95 -14.65 -9.22
C ILE A 31 0.90 -15.46 -10.00
N THR A 32 0.88 -15.36 -11.33
CA THR A 32 -0.02 -16.16 -12.18
C THR A 32 0.19 -17.65 -11.97
N GLY A 33 1.44 -18.12 -11.89
CA GLY A 33 1.74 -19.53 -11.61
C GLY A 33 1.24 -19.98 -10.24
N ARG A 34 1.37 -19.13 -9.22
CA ARG A 34 0.84 -19.40 -7.88
C ARG A 34 -0.68 -19.48 -7.85
N ILE A 35 -1.36 -18.61 -8.60
CA ILE A 35 -2.83 -18.65 -8.75
C ILE A 35 -3.24 -19.97 -9.40
N ALA A 36 -2.63 -20.34 -10.52
CA ALA A 36 -2.95 -21.59 -11.21
C ALA A 36 -2.73 -22.83 -10.33
N HIS A 37 -1.71 -22.81 -9.47
CA HIS A 37 -1.49 -23.87 -8.49
C HIS A 37 -2.62 -23.93 -7.46
N VAL A 38 -3.05 -22.79 -6.92
CA VAL A 38 -4.19 -22.72 -5.99
C VAL A 38 -5.48 -23.20 -6.67
N ASP A 39 -5.74 -22.81 -7.92
CA ASP A 39 -6.93 -23.26 -8.68
C ASP A 39 -6.94 -24.79 -8.86
N SER A 40 -5.77 -25.38 -9.13
CA SER A 40 -5.60 -26.82 -9.25
C SER A 40 -5.90 -27.53 -7.92
N VAL A 41 -5.42 -26.96 -6.81
CA VAL A 41 -5.69 -27.47 -5.46
C VAL A 41 -7.17 -27.36 -5.11
N LEU A 42 -7.82 -26.23 -5.39
CA LEU A 42 -9.27 -26.05 -5.17
C LEU A 42 -10.08 -27.13 -5.91
N THR A 43 -9.74 -27.38 -7.18
CA THR A 43 -10.36 -28.44 -7.98
C THR A 43 -10.14 -29.82 -7.35
N MET A 44 -8.92 -30.12 -6.90
CA MET A 44 -8.59 -31.40 -6.25
C MET A 44 -9.38 -31.62 -4.96
N PHE A 45 -9.71 -30.55 -4.22
CA PHE A 45 -10.51 -30.60 -2.99
C PHE A 45 -12.03 -30.53 -3.24
N GLY A 46 -12.47 -30.55 -4.50
CA GLY A 46 -13.90 -30.59 -4.83
C GLY A 46 -14.61 -29.24 -4.77
N TYR A 47 -13.90 -28.13 -5.02
CA TYR A 47 -14.54 -26.84 -5.22
C TYR A 47 -15.46 -26.89 -6.46
N GLU A 48 -16.76 -26.62 -6.26
CA GLU A 48 -17.80 -26.85 -7.28
C GLU A 48 -17.94 -25.69 -8.28
N ASP A 49 -17.56 -24.47 -7.89
CA ASP A 49 -17.60 -23.28 -8.75
C ASP A 49 -16.31 -23.14 -9.59
N ASP A 50 -16.30 -22.23 -10.57
CA ASP A 50 -15.08 -21.90 -11.33
C ASP A 50 -14.08 -21.12 -10.44
N PRO A 51 -12.86 -21.63 -10.16
CA PRO A 51 -11.84 -20.89 -9.42
C PRO A 51 -11.49 -19.54 -10.05
N LYS A 52 -11.61 -19.40 -11.38
CA LYS A 52 -11.32 -18.14 -12.08
C LYS A 52 -12.38 -17.07 -11.83
N ALA A 53 -13.56 -17.44 -11.37
CA ALA A 53 -14.61 -16.52 -10.97
C ALA A 53 -14.35 -15.90 -9.58
N ILE A 54 -13.36 -16.39 -8.81
CA ILE A 54 -13.02 -15.86 -7.50
C ILE A 54 -12.54 -14.41 -7.64
N THR A 55 -13.30 -13.48 -7.05
CA THR A 55 -13.00 -12.04 -7.15
C THR A 55 -11.67 -11.70 -6.48
N ALA A 56 -10.85 -10.90 -7.18
CA ALA A 56 -9.59 -10.40 -6.65
C ALA A 56 -9.82 -9.63 -5.34
N ARG A 57 -9.25 -10.14 -4.24
CA ARG A 57 -9.24 -9.44 -2.97
C ARG A 57 -8.06 -8.48 -2.93
N ARG A 58 -8.31 -7.22 -2.58
CA ARG A 58 -7.21 -6.32 -2.20
C ARG A 58 -6.44 -6.98 -1.07
N LYS A 59 -5.11 -6.98 -1.17
CA LYS A 59 -4.25 -7.36 -0.05
C LYS A 59 -4.75 -6.55 1.15
N GLN A 60 -5.30 -7.21 2.17
CA GLN A 60 -5.51 -6.55 3.45
C GLN A 60 -4.13 -6.11 3.87
N THR A 61 -3.81 -4.82 3.75
CA THR A 61 -2.69 -4.23 4.45
C THR A 61 -2.91 -4.64 5.90
N GLY A 62 -2.09 -5.60 6.37
CA GLY A 62 -2.27 -6.22 7.68
C GLY A 62 -2.56 -5.11 8.67
N ARG A 63 -3.65 -5.24 9.44
CA ARG A 63 -4.21 -4.19 10.30
C ARG A 63 -3.12 -3.21 10.72
N LEU A 64 -3.07 -2.03 10.06
CA LEU A 64 -1.99 -1.05 10.27
C LEU A 64 -1.75 -0.81 11.77
N PHE A 65 -2.84 -0.89 12.53
CA PHE A 65 -2.83 -0.75 13.98
C PHE A 65 -3.40 -2.00 14.64
N LYS A 66 -2.80 -2.42 15.75
CA LYS A 66 -3.42 -3.35 16.70
C LYS A 66 -4.75 -2.77 17.18
N ARG A 67 -5.68 -3.62 17.63
CA ARG A 67 -6.99 -3.19 18.15
C ARG A 67 -6.80 -2.13 19.25
N GLY A 68 -7.40 -0.96 19.08
CA GLY A 68 -7.32 0.15 20.04
C GLY A 68 -6.03 0.98 20.02
N GLN A 69 -4.99 0.57 19.28
CA GLN A 69 -3.69 1.26 19.25
C GLN A 69 -3.82 2.69 18.71
N LEU A 70 -4.45 2.86 17.54
CA LEU A 70 -4.60 4.20 16.94
C LEU A 70 -5.42 5.14 17.81
N ARG A 71 -6.49 4.63 18.46
CA ARG A 71 -7.32 5.43 19.37
C ARG A 71 -6.51 5.93 20.56
N ARG A 72 -5.68 5.07 21.17
CA ARG A 72 -4.80 5.45 22.28
C ARG A 72 -3.79 6.51 21.84
N MET A 73 -3.13 6.31 20.71
CA MET A 73 -2.18 7.29 20.15
C MET A 73 -2.83 8.65 19.86
N ILE A 74 -4.07 8.68 19.35
CA ILE A 74 -4.80 9.95 19.13
C ILE A 74 -5.06 10.66 20.47
N TYR A 75 -5.42 9.96 21.55
CA TYR A 75 -5.59 10.59 22.86
C TYR A 75 -4.28 11.10 23.44
N ASP A 76 -3.20 10.32 23.34
CA ASP A 76 -1.88 10.73 23.80
C ASP A 76 -1.40 11.98 23.03
N LEU A 77 -1.61 12.01 21.72
CA LEU A 77 -1.31 13.17 20.87
C LEU A 77 -2.13 14.41 21.23
N ARG A 78 -3.43 14.27 21.56
CA ARG A 78 -4.23 15.42 22.01
C ARG A 78 -3.73 16.01 23.33
N ARG A 79 -3.10 15.18 24.19
CA ARG A 79 -2.53 15.62 25.47
C ARG A 79 -1.17 16.29 25.30
N GLU A 80 -0.31 15.70 24.47
CA GLU A 80 1.08 16.15 24.29
C GLU A 80 1.21 17.29 23.27
N ARG A 81 0.32 17.31 22.27
CA ARG A 81 0.36 18.21 21.11
C ARG A 81 -1.05 18.72 20.77
N PRO A 82 -1.64 19.57 21.63
CA PRO A 82 -2.98 20.13 21.39
C PRO A 82 -3.05 21.03 20.14
N ASP A 83 -1.90 21.43 19.59
CA ASP A 83 -1.75 22.20 18.36
C ASP A 83 -2.12 21.43 17.08
N LEU A 84 -2.15 20.08 17.14
CA LEU A 84 -2.46 19.25 15.97
C LEU A 84 -3.97 19.13 15.73
N ALA A 85 -4.53 20.06 14.95
CA ALA A 85 -5.96 20.08 14.64
C ALA A 85 -6.36 19.20 13.43
N LEU A 86 -5.48 19.09 12.43
CA LEU A 86 -5.79 18.42 11.16
C LEU A 86 -5.53 16.91 11.24
N ASN A 87 -6.43 16.11 10.64
CA ASN A 87 -6.27 14.65 10.58
C ASN A 87 -4.96 14.22 9.93
N LYS A 88 -4.51 14.97 8.91
CA LYS A 88 -3.25 14.73 8.20
C LYS A 88 -2.03 14.98 9.09
N GLN A 89 -2.08 15.98 9.97
CA GLN A 89 -1.00 16.27 10.92
C GLN A 89 -0.90 15.18 11.99
N ILE A 90 -2.04 14.76 12.54
CA ILE A 90 -2.11 13.64 13.50
C ILE A 90 -1.61 12.35 12.85
N ALA A 91 -2.00 12.08 11.61
CA ALA A 91 -1.55 10.91 10.86
C ALA A 91 -0.03 10.92 10.62
N ALA A 92 0.54 12.06 10.21
CA ALA A 92 1.98 12.21 10.02
C ALA A 92 2.76 11.95 11.32
N GLU A 93 2.28 12.48 12.45
CA GLU A 93 2.91 12.27 13.75
C GLU A 93 2.76 10.80 14.24
N VAL A 94 1.62 10.15 13.96
CA VAL A 94 1.44 8.71 14.21
C VAL A 94 2.42 7.87 13.39
N ILE A 95 2.58 8.16 12.10
CA ILE A 95 3.52 7.48 11.20
C ILE A 95 4.95 7.65 11.71
N LYS A 96 5.32 8.88 12.08
CA LYS A 96 6.63 9.21 12.66
C LYS A 96 6.91 8.42 13.94
N ARG A 97 5.95 8.34 14.87
CA ARG A 97 6.09 7.59 16.13
C ARG A 97 6.22 6.08 15.94
N LEU A 98 5.67 5.55 14.85
CA LEU A 98 5.77 4.13 14.51
C LEU A 98 7.03 3.78 13.73
N GLY A 99 7.90 4.78 13.45
CA GLY A 99 9.11 4.59 12.65
C GLY A 99 8.81 4.19 11.21
N TRP A 100 7.63 4.55 10.71
CA TRP A 100 7.23 4.31 9.33
C TRP A 100 7.68 5.44 8.43
N ASP A 101 7.76 5.15 7.14
CA ASP A 101 8.14 6.13 6.12
C ASP A 101 7.09 7.25 6.04
N THR A 102 7.52 8.47 6.35
CA THR A 102 6.67 9.67 6.31
C THR A 102 6.47 10.21 4.90
N ASP A 103 7.30 9.78 3.94
CA ASP A 103 7.26 10.22 2.55
C ASP A 103 6.33 9.33 1.69
N ASP A 104 5.85 8.21 2.22
CA ASP A 104 4.81 7.39 1.59
C ASP A 104 3.44 8.10 1.66
N ALA A 105 3.11 8.78 0.56
CA ALA A 105 1.83 9.47 0.39
C ALA A 105 0.61 8.53 0.50
N THR A 106 0.74 7.26 0.10
CA THR A 106 -0.34 6.27 0.17
C THR A 106 -0.58 5.84 1.62
N LEU A 107 0.50 5.62 2.38
CA LEU A 107 0.41 5.34 3.81
C LEU A 107 -0.21 6.51 4.57
N LEU A 108 0.23 7.74 4.30
CA LEU A 108 -0.31 8.95 4.93
C LEU A 108 -1.80 9.13 4.66
N ALA A 109 -2.25 8.92 3.43
CA ALA A 109 -3.67 8.97 3.08
C ALA A 109 -4.49 7.91 3.83
N ASN A 110 -4.00 6.67 3.87
CA ASN A 110 -4.67 5.56 4.55
C ASN A 110 -4.77 5.77 6.07
N VAL A 111 -3.70 6.27 6.71
CA VAL A 111 -3.70 6.57 8.15
C VAL A 111 -4.60 7.77 8.45
N SER A 112 -4.59 8.80 7.60
CA SER A 112 -5.45 9.99 7.75
C SER A 112 -6.94 9.64 7.74
N GLU A 113 -7.38 8.75 6.84
CA GLU A 113 -8.78 8.31 6.81
C GLU A 113 -9.15 7.52 8.07
N LYS A 114 -8.25 6.66 8.56
CA LYS A 114 -8.47 5.94 9.83
C LYS A 114 -8.52 6.87 11.05
N VAL A 115 -7.70 7.93 11.08
CA VAL A 115 -7.74 8.96 12.13
C VAL A 115 -9.08 9.69 12.12
N LYS A 116 -9.56 10.08 10.93
CA LYS A 116 -10.87 10.72 10.74
C LYS A 116 -12.00 9.83 11.26
N ASP A 117 -12.01 8.55 10.89
CA ASP A 117 -13.02 7.59 11.35
C ASP A 117 -13.04 7.45 12.88
N ILE A 118 -11.86 7.33 13.50
CA ILE A 118 -11.79 7.23 14.97
C ILE A 118 -12.23 8.53 15.63
N ARG A 119 -11.82 9.69 15.11
CA ARG A 119 -12.21 11.01 15.66
C ARG A 119 -13.72 11.24 15.61
N LYS A 120 -14.43 10.72 14.61
CA LYS A 120 -15.91 10.75 14.57
C LYS A 120 -16.57 9.91 15.67
N VAL A 121 -15.89 8.89 16.18
CA VAL A 121 -16.42 7.97 17.19
C VAL A 121 -16.09 8.44 18.61
N ILE A 122 -15.01 9.22 18.78
CA ILE A 122 -14.53 9.68 20.10
C ILE A 122 -14.73 11.18 20.37
N GLY A 123 -15.19 11.93 19.36
CA GLY A 123 -15.58 13.33 19.46
C GLY A 123 -17.09 13.42 19.51
#